data_AF-A0A2N0QKV9-F1
#
_entry.id   AF-A0A2N0QKV9-F1
#
_cell.length_a   1.000
_cell.length_b   1.000
_cell.length_c   1.000
_cell.angle_alpha   90.00
_cell.angle_beta   90.00
_cell.angle_gamma   90.00
#
_symmetry.space_group_name_H-M   'P 1'
#
loop_
_entity.id
_entity.type
_entity.pdbx_description
1 polymer ?
#
loop_
_entity_poly.entity_id
_entity_poly.type
_entity_poly.pdbx_seq_one_letter_code
_entity_poly.pdbx_strand_id
1 'polypeptide(L)'
;LARSLEALTQVQKYILQLIRIKENTVERWLNSTKNLEEDISTESYKNYVSITSKLNENEIKTAYKNALNIVEVMNEVLGSLYMIDVDKVLITADAIVEQNHYEVIEHFCKNELK
;
A
#
# COMPACT_ATOMS: atom_id res chain seq x y z
N LEU A 1 2.19 11.94 12.94
CA LEU A 1 0.83 11.39 12.95
C LEU A 1 -0.03 11.94 11.83
N ALA A 2 -0.37 13.24 11.81
CA ALA A 2 -1.18 13.82 10.72
C ALA A 2 -0.50 13.68 9.34
N ARG A 3 0.77 14.09 9.23
CA ARG A 3 1.54 13.91 8.00
C ARG A 3 1.79 12.44 7.66
N SER A 4 1.97 11.58 8.67
CA SER A 4 2.07 10.13 8.47
C SER A 4 0.78 9.53 7.87
N LEU A 5 -0.38 10.03 8.29
CA LEU A 5 -1.68 9.67 7.73
C LEU A 5 -1.87 10.22 6.32
N GLU A 6 -1.43 11.45 6.06
CA GLU A 6 -1.44 12.07 4.73
C GLU A 6 -0.57 11.30 3.71
N ALA A 7 0.66 10.93 4.11
CA ALA A 7 1.52 10.07 3.31
C ALA A 7 0.87 8.70 3.07
N LEU A 8 0.19 8.13 4.07
CA LEU A 8 -0.53 6.87 3.94
C LEU A 8 -1.67 6.99 2.92
N THR A 9 -2.37 8.13 2.87
CA THR A 9 -3.39 8.41 1.85
C THR A 9 -2.81 8.39 0.43
N GLN A 10 -1.57 8.87 0.23
CA GLN A 10 -0.90 8.76 -1.07
C GLN A 10 -0.56 7.30 -1.39
N VAL A 11 -0.04 6.55 -0.42
CA VAL A 11 0.24 5.11 -0.59
C VAL A 11 -1.03 4.34 -0.95
N GLN A 12 -2.14 4.60 -0.26
CA GLN A 12 -3.46 4.01 -0.54
C GLN A 12 -3.90 4.27 -1.98
N LYS A 13 -3.71 5.49 -2.49
CA LYS A 13 -4.04 5.87 -3.86
C LYS A 13 -3.26 5.03 -4.88
N TYR A 14 -1.95 4.87 -4.70
CA TYR A 14 -1.12 4.10 -5.62
C TYR A 14 -1.40 2.59 -5.54
N ILE A 15 -1.59 2.04 -4.34
CA ILE A 15 -1.98 0.64 -4.19
C ILE A 15 -3.33 0.37 -4.84
N LEU A 16 -4.28 1.30 -4.70
CA LEU A 16 -5.57 1.19 -5.37
C LEU A 16 -5.43 1.19 -6.90
N GLN A 17 -4.50 1.96 -7.46
CA GLN A 17 -4.20 1.89 -8.89
C GLN A 17 -3.62 0.53 -9.30
N LEU A 18 -2.74 -0.07 -8.50
CA LEU A 18 -2.24 -1.43 -8.74
C LEU A 18 -3.37 -2.47 -8.69
N ILE A 19 -4.31 -2.34 -7.74
CA ILE A 19 -5.51 -3.18 -7.67
C ILE A 19 -6.33 -3.05 -8.95
N ARG A 20 -6.57 -1.83 -9.44
CA ARG A 20 -7.32 -1.60 -10.69
C ARG A 20 -6.63 -2.21 -11.91
N ILE A 21 -5.30 -2.23 -11.95
CA ILE A 21 -4.53 -2.93 -13.00
C ILE A 21 -4.73 -4.44 -12.89
N LYS A 22 -4.57 -5.01 -11.69
CA LYS A 22 -4.77 -6.45 -11.44
C LYS A 22 -6.17 -6.91 -11.82
N GLU A 23 -7.19 -6.12 -11.48
CA GLU A 23 -8.61 -6.44 -11.70
C GLU A 23 -9.11 -6.00 -13.10
N ASN A 24 -8.25 -5.39 -13.91
CA ASN A 24 -8.58 -4.88 -15.25
C ASN A 24 -9.77 -3.89 -15.27
N THR A 25 -9.87 -3.00 -14.27
CA THR A 25 -10.91 -1.95 -14.16
C THR A 25 -10.33 -0.53 -14.21
N VAL A 26 -9.34 -0.35 -15.09
CA VAL A 26 -8.56 0.88 -15.21
C VAL A 26 -9.35 2.07 -15.79
N GLU A 27 -10.55 1.87 -16.33
CA GLU A 27 -11.44 2.96 -16.76
C GLU A 27 -11.80 3.95 -15.63
N ARG A 28 -11.61 3.54 -14.36
CA ARG A 28 -11.78 4.37 -13.18
C ARG A 28 -10.52 5.10 -12.71
N TRP A 29 -9.44 5.14 -13.50
CA TRP A 29 -8.11 5.61 -13.08
C TRP A 29 -8.08 6.94 -12.33
N LEU A 30 -8.78 7.97 -12.83
CA LEU A 30 -8.80 9.32 -12.23
C LEU A 30 -9.68 9.41 -10.97
N ASN A 31 -10.66 8.51 -10.85
CA ASN A 31 -11.65 8.46 -9.76
C ASN A 31 -11.62 7.06 -9.12
N SER A 32 -10.44 6.63 -8.68
CA SER A 32 -10.16 5.22 -8.40
C SER A 32 -11.00 4.60 -7.28
N THR A 33 -11.56 5.41 -6.38
CA THR A 33 -12.45 5.00 -5.29
C THR A 33 -13.92 4.87 -5.69
N LYS A 34 -14.32 5.32 -6.88
CA LYS A 34 -15.71 5.26 -7.32
C LYS A 34 -16.10 3.81 -7.64
N ASN A 35 -17.27 3.37 -7.14
CA ASN A 35 -17.85 2.04 -7.34
C ASN A 35 -16.87 0.91 -6.96
N LEU A 36 -16.04 1.13 -5.93
CA LEU A 36 -14.98 0.19 -5.62
C LEU A 36 -15.53 -1.19 -5.22
N GLU A 37 -16.60 -1.23 -4.46
CA GLU A 37 -17.25 -2.46 -4.01
C GLU A 37 -17.86 -3.29 -5.14
N GLU A 38 -18.17 -2.65 -6.28
CA GLU A 38 -18.81 -3.28 -7.44
C GLU A 38 -17.79 -3.68 -8.50
N ASP A 39 -16.73 -2.88 -8.67
CA ASP A 39 -15.79 -3.00 -9.77
C ASP A 39 -14.59 -3.93 -9.45
N ILE A 40 -14.35 -4.30 -8.20
CA ILE A 40 -13.23 -5.18 -7.83
C ILE A 40 -13.69 -6.35 -6.96
N SER A 41 -12.90 -7.43 -6.96
CA SER A 41 -13.18 -8.58 -6.12
C SER A 41 -13.26 -8.23 -4.62
N THR A 42 -14.06 -9.00 -3.87
CA THR A 42 -14.16 -8.87 -2.40
C THR A 42 -12.81 -8.98 -1.69
N GLU A 43 -11.89 -9.79 -2.22
CA GLU A 43 -10.53 -9.92 -1.70
C GLU A 43 -9.73 -8.63 -1.87
N SER A 44 -9.74 -8.07 -3.08
CA SER A 44 -9.07 -6.79 -3.37
C SER A 44 -9.68 -5.64 -2.58
N TYR A 45 -11.00 -5.64 -2.35
CA TYR A 45 -11.64 -4.65 -1.49
C TYR A 45 -11.18 -4.78 -0.02
N LYS A 46 -11.10 -6.00 0.51
CA LYS A 46 -10.57 -6.25 1.86
C LYS A 46 -9.11 -5.78 1.99
N ASN A 47 -8.29 -6.02 0.98
CA ASN A 47 -6.91 -5.53 0.93
C ASN A 47 -6.86 -4.00 0.94
N TYR A 48 -7.75 -3.33 0.20
CA TYR A 48 -7.83 -1.86 0.25
C TYR A 48 -8.29 -1.35 1.62
N VAL A 49 -9.29 -1.97 2.25
CA VAL A 49 -9.77 -1.55 3.57
C VAL A 49 -8.67 -1.73 4.64
N SER A 50 -7.85 -2.77 4.56
CA SER A 50 -6.81 -3.08 5.55
C SER A 50 -5.68 -2.05 5.60
N ILE A 51 -5.55 -1.21 4.58
CA ILE A 51 -4.57 -0.11 4.50
C ILE A 51 -5.17 1.25 4.83
N THR A 52 -6.46 1.31 5.21
CA THR A 52 -7.09 2.52 5.74
C THR A 52 -6.87 2.61 7.25
N SER A 53 -6.82 3.83 7.78
CA SER A 53 -6.65 4.06 9.22
C SER A 53 -7.27 5.40 9.64
N LYS A 54 -7.66 5.51 10.91
CA LYS A 54 -7.95 6.81 11.52
C LYS A 54 -6.63 7.47 11.95
N LEU A 55 -6.72 8.70 12.49
CA LEU A 55 -5.59 9.39 13.10
C LEU A 55 -5.21 8.74 14.45
N ASN A 56 -4.70 7.51 14.38
CA ASN A 56 -4.28 6.69 15.51
C ASN A 56 -2.95 6.02 15.16
N GLU A 57 -1.98 6.08 16.07
CA GLU A 57 -0.61 5.62 15.79
C GLU A 57 -0.53 4.12 15.48
N ASN A 58 -1.22 3.28 16.24
CA ASN A 58 -1.18 1.83 16.04
C ASN A 58 -1.92 1.41 14.77
N GLU A 59 -3.05 2.07 14.48
CA GLU A 59 -3.78 1.84 13.22
C GLU A 59 -2.94 2.24 12.01
N ILE A 60 -2.29 3.42 12.03
CA ILE A 60 -1.43 3.89 10.94
C ILE A 60 -0.26 2.93 10.73
N LYS A 61 0.42 2.50 11.80
CA LYS A 61 1.51 1.51 11.71
C LYS A 61 1.02 0.19 11.09
N THR A 62 -0.15 -0.28 11.48
CA THR A 62 -0.74 -1.51 10.95
C THR A 62 -1.09 -1.36 9.47
N ALA A 63 -1.67 -0.24 9.08
CA ALA A 63 -1.99 0.06 7.70
C ALA A 63 -0.75 0.12 6.79
N TYR A 64 0.36 0.71 7.26
CA TYR A 64 1.63 0.69 6.52
C TYR A 64 2.20 -0.72 6.35
N LYS A 65 2.12 -1.57 7.39
CA LYS A 65 2.54 -2.98 7.29
C LYS A 65 1.71 -3.74 6.26
N ASN A 66 0.39 -3.57 6.30
CA ASN A 66 -0.51 -4.18 5.33
C ASN A 66 -0.22 -3.67 3.91
N ALA A 67 0.05 -2.38 3.75
CA ALA A 67 0.38 -1.77 2.47
C ALA A 67 1.64 -2.40 1.86
N LEU A 68 2.68 -2.61 2.64
CA LEU A 68 3.90 -3.26 2.17
C LEU A 68 3.64 -4.70 1.73
N ASN A 69 2.95 -5.49 2.55
CA ASN A 69 2.60 -6.87 2.22
C ASN A 69 1.80 -6.95 0.91
N ILE A 70 0.88 -6.01 0.70
CA ILE A 70 0.09 -5.95 -0.55
C ILE A 70 1.00 -5.61 -1.74
N VAL A 71 1.92 -4.66 -1.61
CA VAL A 71 2.84 -4.29 -2.69
C VAL A 71 3.76 -5.47 -3.06
N GLU A 72 4.25 -6.21 -2.08
CA GLU A 72 5.05 -7.42 -2.30
C GLU A 72 4.29 -8.46 -3.14
N VAL A 73 3.05 -8.78 -2.74
CA VAL A 73 2.17 -9.69 -3.49
C VAL A 73 1.83 -9.14 -4.89
N MET A 74 1.55 -7.84 -5.00
CA MET A 74 1.26 -7.21 -6.29
C MET A 74 2.46 -7.26 -7.23
N ASN A 75 3.68 -7.12 -6.72
CA ASN A 75 4.90 -7.25 -7.51
C ASN A 75 5.07 -8.66 -8.09
N GLU A 76 4.72 -9.70 -7.33
CA GLU A 76 4.72 -11.08 -7.85
C GLU A 76 3.65 -11.29 -8.93
N VAL A 77 2.41 -10.88 -8.65
CA VAL A 77 1.28 -11.05 -9.56
C VAL A 77 1.50 -10.28 -10.87
N LEU A 78 1.80 -8.98 -10.76
CA LEU A 78 1.97 -8.11 -11.92
C LEU A 78 3.31 -8.33 -12.62
N GLY A 79 4.36 -8.76 -11.90
CA GLY A 79 5.67 -9.05 -12.50
C GLY A 79 5.65 -10.24 -13.46
N SER A 80 4.62 -11.09 -13.39
CA SER A 80 4.38 -12.14 -14.39
C SER A 80 3.76 -11.61 -15.70
N LEU A 81 3.15 -10.42 -15.66
CA LEU A 81 2.41 -9.81 -16.77
C LEU A 81 3.13 -8.61 -17.39
N TYR A 82 3.93 -7.90 -16.60
CA TYR A 82 4.59 -6.65 -16.98
C TYR A 82 6.06 -6.67 -16.58
N MET A 83 6.89 -5.93 -17.33
CA MET A 83 8.25 -5.64 -16.90
C MET A 83 8.19 -4.58 -15.80
N ILE A 84 8.43 -5.01 -14.56
CA ILE A 84 8.47 -4.14 -13.39
C ILE A 84 9.93 -3.87 -13.02
N ASP A 85 10.32 -2.60 -13.05
CA ASP A 85 11.62 -2.13 -12.57
C ASP A 85 11.43 -1.55 -11.16
N VAL A 86 11.46 -2.43 -10.16
CA VAL A 86 11.38 -2.08 -8.74
C VAL A 86 12.52 -2.78 -8.04
N ASP A 87 13.26 -2.03 -7.22
CA ASP A 87 14.25 -2.61 -6.34
C ASP A 87 13.55 -3.47 -5.30
N LYS A 88 13.65 -4.80 -5.47
CA LYS A 88 12.97 -5.77 -4.60
C LYS A 88 13.40 -5.62 -3.15
N VAL A 89 14.62 -5.15 -2.88
CA VAL A 89 15.09 -4.86 -1.52
C VAL A 89 14.22 -3.81 -0.84
N LEU A 90 13.61 -2.88 -1.57
CA LEU A 90 12.74 -1.86 -0.95
C LEU A 90 11.34 -2.37 -0.60
N ILE A 91 10.91 -3.51 -1.14
CA ILE A 91 9.54 -4.03 -1.00
C ILE A 91 9.45 -5.40 -0.33
N THR A 92 10.55 -6.15 -0.23
CA THR A 92 10.57 -7.43 0.49
C THR A 92 10.54 -7.21 1.99
N ALA A 93 9.68 -7.94 2.70
CA ALA A 93 9.62 -7.91 4.16
C ALA A 93 10.99 -8.20 4.83
N ASP A 94 11.84 -9.00 4.19
CA ASP A 94 13.19 -9.35 4.68
C ASP A 94 14.16 -8.16 4.76
N ALA A 95 13.99 -7.12 3.94
CA ALA A 95 14.78 -5.89 4.07
C ALA A 95 14.42 -5.08 5.32
N ILE A 96 13.27 -5.38 5.94
CA ILE A 96 12.83 -4.84 7.24
C ILE A 96 13.23 -5.78 8.40
N VAL A 97 13.68 -7.00 8.09
CA VAL A 97 14.16 -7.97 9.10
C VAL A 97 15.62 -7.73 9.48
N GLU A 98 16.47 -7.25 8.55
CA GLU A 98 17.87 -6.89 8.89
C GLU A 98 18.03 -5.48 9.49
N GLN A 99 17.03 -4.61 9.39
CA GLN A 99 16.95 -3.38 10.16
C GLN A 99 15.64 -3.36 10.93
N ASN A 100 15.69 -3.84 12.19
CA ASN A 100 14.69 -3.68 13.24
C ASN A 100 13.32 -3.25 12.73
N HIS A 101 12.35 -4.16 12.70
CA HIS A 101 10.95 -4.05 12.25
C HIS A 101 10.16 -2.74 12.55
N TYR A 102 10.76 -1.85 13.34
CA TYR A 102 10.31 -0.53 13.75
C TYR A 102 11.05 0.62 13.06
N GLU A 103 12.34 0.54 12.71
CA GLU A 103 13.14 1.69 12.28
C GLU A 103 12.74 2.27 10.94
N VAL A 104 12.37 1.50 9.91
CA VAL A 104 11.95 2.08 8.61
C VAL A 104 10.61 2.80 8.72
N ILE A 105 9.61 2.16 9.34
CA ILE A 105 8.29 2.77 9.57
C ILE A 105 8.41 3.93 10.56
N GLU A 106 9.24 3.81 11.59
CA GLU A 106 9.48 4.86 12.58
C GLU A 106 10.31 6.00 11.99
N HIS A 107 11.25 5.74 11.07
CA HIS A 107 12.01 6.75 10.32
C HIS A 107 11.08 7.53 9.39
N PHE A 108 10.21 6.86 8.63
CA PHE A 108 9.17 7.53 7.85
C PHE A 108 8.20 8.31 8.76
N CYS A 109 7.75 7.73 9.87
CA CYS A 109 6.87 8.41 10.82
C CYS A 109 7.54 9.61 11.52
N LYS A 110 8.83 9.52 11.87
CA LYS A 110 9.60 10.56 12.58
C LYS A 110 10.07 11.68 11.65
N ASN A 111 10.45 11.38 10.42
CA ASN A 111 10.92 12.40 9.47
C ASN A 111 9.78 13.23 8.88
N GLU A 112 8.61 12.62 8.69
CA GLU A 112 7.38 13.35 8.36
C GLU A 112 6.84 14.16 9.55
N LEU A 113 7.42 14.13 10.75
CA LEU A 113 6.92 14.84 11.94
C LEU A 113 7.66 16.16 12.29
N LYS A 114 8.60 16.63 11.47
CA LYS A 114 9.29 17.94 11.65
C LYS A 114 8.66 19.07 10.87
#